data_AF-A0A4R7VVE9-F1
#
_entry.id   AF-A0A4R7VVE9-F1
#
_cell.length_a   1.000
_cell.length_b   1.000
_cell.length_c   1.000
_cell.angle_alpha   90.00
_cell.angle_beta   90.00
_cell.angle_gamma   90.00
#
_symmetry.space_group_name_H-M   'P 1'
#
loop_
_entity.id
_entity.type
_entity.pdbx_description
1 polymer ?
#
loop_
_entity_poly.entity_id
_entity_poly.type
_entity_poly.pdbx_seq_one_letter_code
_entity_poly.pdbx_strand_id
1 'polypeptide(L)'
;MNDDVFLGMELAVARVADELHRVTAAGPSPLRDTEYPDAADVLWRWVDAQEDAAVWAFVRAYTTVADRARVRESLTMDDFYTIMTFARRCVLAALRNEDPGAAEAAFDALSVIDVERVDWRDVVVVASLASYAARRVGLEPDEVLVGAVPRAQQAVGDIIARAVMDDVDIHADWGYRELRTAAGPVLLESDSGLESDDLLNLALRVADLIEDDGTYEVTDAGVAHELPAVWLGNAPDTVEARRKLRGCVKVHAEPVGVRFRDFLLVFVADAAEDAHAEAVAAAARHDGATPQLGIAVGSRCAVAVASSAVVGQPSIEDARSMARFEEPLRSLLAAVVNPPGDG
;
A
#
# COMPACT_ATOMS: atom_id res chain seq x y z
N MET A 1 4.67 -0.84 31.90
CA MET A 1 5.83 -1.41 31.19
C MET A 1 5.80 -0.77 29.82
N ASN A 2 6.87 -0.08 29.41
CA ASN A 2 7.01 0.25 27.99
C ASN A 2 7.39 -1.07 27.34
N ASP A 3 6.45 -1.67 26.62
CA ASP A 3 6.78 -2.78 25.73
C ASP A 3 7.51 -2.16 24.54
N ASP A 4 8.83 -2.41 24.47
CA ASP A 4 9.61 -2.04 23.30
C ASP A 4 9.04 -2.78 22.09
N VAL A 5 8.42 -2.05 21.17
CA VAL A 5 7.87 -2.60 19.94
C VAL A 5 9.03 -2.86 18.97
N PHE A 6 9.40 -4.13 18.81
CA PHE A 6 10.38 -4.56 17.82
C PHE A 6 9.72 -4.75 16.45
N LEU A 7 9.99 -3.82 15.52
CA LEU A 7 9.54 -3.96 14.13
C LEU A 7 10.04 -5.30 13.55
N GLY A 8 9.11 -6.08 12.99
CA GLY A 8 9.39 -7.37 12.35
C GLY A 8 9.40 -8.58 13.28
N MET A 9 9.22 -8.40 14.60
CA MET A 9 9.17 -9.53 15.54
C MET A 9 7.98 -10.45 15.26
N GLU A 10 6.78 -9.90 15.07
CA GLU A 10 5.56 -10.67 14.79
C GLU A 10 5.71 -11.49 13.50
N LEU A 11 6.21 -10.87 12.42
CA LEU A 11 6.49 -11.56 11.17
C LEU A 11 7.53 -12.68 11.35
N ALA A 12 8.57 -12.46 12.15
CA ALA A 12 9.58 -13.49 12.43
C ALA A 12 9.00 -14.67 13.21
N VAL A 13 8.14 -14.41 14.21
CA VAL A 13 7.42 -15.44 14.97
C VAL A 13 6.50 -16.25 14.04
N ALA A 14 5.72 -15.57 13.20
CA ALA A 14 4.83 -16.18 12.21
C ALA A 14 5.59 -17.10 11.23
N ARG A 15 6.77 -16.66 10.76
CA ARG A 15 7.63 -17.48 9.88
C ARG A 15 8.10 -18.75 10.55
N VAL A 16 8.49 -18.69 11.82
CA VAL A 16 8.89 -19.89 12.58
C VAL A 16 7.70 -20.85 12.75
N ALA A 17 6.52 -20.32 13.06
CA ALA A 17 5.30 -21.12 13.17
C ALA A 17 4.93 -21.80 11.84
N ASP A 18 5.02 -21.09 10.72
CA ASP A 18 4.77 -21.64 9.39
C ASP A 18 5.81 -22.69 8.98
N GLU A 19 7.09 -22.48 9.29
CA GLU A 19 8.15 -23.48 9.04
C GLU A 19 7.87 -24.79 9.79
N LEU A 20 7.48 -24.71 11.07
CA LEU A 20 7.09 -25.88 11.86
C LEU A 20 5.84 -26.55 11.29
N HIS A 21 4.88 -25.75 10.82
CA HIS A 21 3.66 -26.25 10.19
C HIS A 21 3.95 -27.02 8.89
N ARG A 22 4.83 -26.51 8.02
CA ARG A 22 5.18 -27.18 6.75
C ARG A 22 5.74 -28.59 6.94
N VAL A 23 6.34 -28.88 8.10
CA VAL A 23 6.84 -30.23 8.45
C VAL A 23 5.70 -31.20 8.77
N THR A 24 4.56 -30.71 9.26
CA THR A 24 3.44 -31.51 9.75
C THR A 24 2.16 -31.41 8.91
N ALA A 25 2.16 -30.55 7.89
CA ALA A 25 0.99 -30.22 7.07
C ALA A 25 0.32 -31.46 6.44
N ALA A 26 -1.02 -31.45 6.43
CA ALA A 26 -1.86 -32.61 6.10
C ALA A 26 -2.07 -32.86 4.58
N GLY A 27 -1.33 -32.16 3.72
CA GLY A 27 -1.46 -32.27 2.27
C GLY A 27 -1.10 -30.96 1.55
N PRO A 28 -1.20 -30.93 0.21
CA PRO A 28 -0.94 -29.72 -0.56
C PRO A 28 -2.03 -28.66 -0.31
N SER A 29 -1.62 -27.39 -0.26
CA SER A 29 -2.55 -26.26 -0.25
C SER A 29 -3.44 -26.25 -1.49
N PRO A 30 -4.75 -25.93 -1.36
CA PRO A 30 -5.64 -25.68 -2.50
C PRO A 30 -5.27 -24.43 -3.30
N LEU A 31 -4.43 -23.54 -2.75
CA LEU A 31 -3.95 -22.30 -3.38
C LEU A 31 -2.46 -22.33 -3.75
N ARG A 32 -1.80 -23.50 -3.68
CA ARG A 32 -0.34 -23.65 -3.89
C ARG A 32 0.21 -23.10 -5.22
N ASP A 33 -0.65 -22.94 -6.23
CA ASP A 33 -0.31 -22.48 -7.58
C ASP A 33 -0.96 -21.11 -7.86
N THR A 34 -1.36 -20.37 -6.81
CA THR A 34 -2.04 -19.08 -6.88
C THR A 34 -1.25 -18.02 -6.13
N GLU A 35 -0.62 -17.13 -6.88
CA GLU A 35 0.14 -15.99 -6.37
C GLU A 35 -0.26 -14.75 -7.17
N TYR A 36 -0.65 -13.69 -6.47
CA TYR A 36 -0.97 -12.42 -7.12
C TYR A 36 0.31 -11.74 -7.65
N PRO A 37 0.23 -11.06 -8.81
CA PRO A 37 1.26 -10.10 -9.16
C PRO A 37 1.28 -8.94 -8.16
N ASP A 38 2.43 -8.28 -7.96
CA ASP A 38 2.54 -7.18 -6.97
C ASP A 38 1.57 -6.04 -7.27
N ALA A 39 1.41 -5.70 -8.54
CA ALA A 39 0.45 -4.70 -9.02
C ALA A 39 -0.98 -4.99 -8.57
N ALA A 40 -1.34 -6.23 -8.26
CA ALA A 40 -2.67 -6.58 -7.77
C ALA A 40 -2.84 -6.37 -6.26
N ASP A 41 -1.76 -6.20 -5.50
CA ASP A 41 -1.79 -6.00 -4.04
C ASP A 41 -1.95 -4.53 -3.62
N VAL A 42 -1.66 -3.60 -4.54
CA VAL A 42 -1.73 -2.17 -4.26
C VAL A 42 -3.16 -1.66 -4.19
N LEU A 43 -3.42 -0.66 -3.34
CA LEU A 43 -4.74 -0.06 -3.19
C LEU A 43 -4.91 1.29 -3.88
N TRP A 44 -3.83 1.86 -4.43
CA TRP A 44 -3.81 3.16 -5.10
C TRP A 44 -4.39 3.12 -6.52
N ARG A 45 -4.66 1.92 -7.06
CA ARG A 45 -5.35 1.68 -8.33
C ARG A 45 -6.06 0.32 -8.33
N TRP A 46 -6.90 0.11 -9.32
CA TRP A 46 -7.43 -1.23 -9.63
C TRP A 46 -6.58 -1.89 -10.71
N VAL A 47 -6.21 -3.15 -10.50
CA VAL A 47 -5.53 -4.01 -11.49
C VAL A 47 -6.32 -5.30 -11.58
N ASP A 48 -6.69 -5.70 -12.79
CA ASP A 48 -7.36 -6.99 -13.00
C ASP A 48 -6.38 -8.14 -12.71
N ALA A 49 -6.82 -9.11 -11.92
CA ALA A 49 -6.03 -10.29 -11.57
C ALA A 49 -6.84 -11.56 -11.85
N GLN A 50 -6.27 -12.48 -12.63
CA GLN A 50 -6.94 -13.74 -12.97
C GLN A 50 -7.09 -14.66 -11.73
N GLU A 51 -6.23 -14.44 -10.73
CA GLU A 51 -6.18 -15.16 -9.47
C GLU A 51 -7.45 -14.95 -8.63
N ASP A 52 -8.15 -13.82 -8.82
CA ASP A 52 -9.40 -13.51 -8.13
C ASP A 52 -10.41 -14.65 -8.28
N ALA A 53 -10.54 -15.24 -9.47
CA ALA A 53 -11.49 -16.32 -9.72
C ALA A 53 -11.18 -17.58 -8.91
N ALA A 54 -9.90 -17.93 -8.76
CA ALA A 54 -9.46 -19.10 -8.01
C ALA A 54 -9.63 -18.88 -6.50
N VAL A 55 -9.19 -17.73 -5.98
CA VAL A 55 -9.31 -17.41 -4.55
C VAL A 55 -10.78 -17.23 -4.15
N TRP A 56 -11.60 -16.59 -4.99
CA TRP A 56 -13.05 -16.46 -4.77
C TRP A 56 -13.74 -17.83 -4.69
N ALA A 57 -13.43 -18.74 -5.63
CA ALA A 57 -13.98 -20.09 -5.60
C ALA A 57 -13.60 -20.85 -4.33
N PHE A 58 -12.34 -20.72 -3.89
CA PHE A 58 -11.85 -21.29 -2.66
C PHE A 58 -12.56 -20.73 -1.42
N VAL A 59 -12.62 -19.39 -1.27
CA VAL A 59 -13.29 -18.71 -0.14
C VAL A 59 -14.76 -19.12 -0.06
N ARG A 60 -15.46 -19.17 -1.19
CA ARG A 60 -16.85 -19.65 -1.24
C ARG A 60 -17.01 -21.10 -0.82
N ALA A 61 -16.10 -21.98 -1.22
CA ALA A 61 -16.14 -23.38 -0.79
C ALA A 61 -15.92 -23.49 0.74
N TYR A 62 -14.98 -22.70 1.26
CA TYR A 62 -14.65 -22.64 2.68
C TYR A 62 -15.84 -22.26 3.58
N THR A 63 -16.73 -21.38 3.13
CA THR A 63 -17.89 -20.98 3.94
C THR A 63 -18.80 -22.16 4.27
N THR A 64 -18.83 -23.18 3.39
CA THR A 64 -19.70 -24.36 3.50
C THR A 64 -19.03 -25.62 4.04
N VAL A 65 -17.70 -25.65 4.15
CA VAL A 65 -16.98 -26.85 4.59
C VAL A 65 -17.21 -27.11 6.09
N ALA A 66 -17.43 -28.38 6.45
CA ALA A 66 -17.64 -28.77 7.84
C ALA A 66 -16.34 -28.71 8.66
N ASP A 67 -15.24 -29.21 8.09
CA ASP A 67 -13.93 -29.32 8.76
C ASP A 67 -13.00 -28.16 8.36
N ARG A 68 -13.34 -26.95 8.81
CA ARG A 68 -12.58 -25.73 8.52
C ARG A 68 -11.17 -25.72 9.11
N ALA A 69 -10.98 -26.38 10.26
CA ALA A 69 -9.68 -26.49 10.91
C ALA A 69 -8.70 -27.24 10.01
N ARG A 70 -9.11 -28.40 9.48
CA ARG A 70 -8.30 -29.16 8.53
C ARG A 70 -7.96 -28.40 7.26
N VAL A 71 -8.89 -27.60 6.71
CA VAL A 71 -8.60 -26.77 5.54
C VAL A 71 -7.56 -25.70 5.88
N ARG A 72 -7.66 -25.04 7.05
CA ARG A 72 -6.63 -24.09 7.51
C ARG A 72 -5.28 -24.76 7.71
N GLU A 73 -5.26 -25.99 8.23
CA GLU A 73 -4.04 -26.79 8.40
C GLU A 73 -3.41 -27.28 7.08
N SER A 74 -4.04 -27.06 5.92
CA SER A 74 -3.38 -27.34 4.63
C SER A 74 -2.86 -26.09 3.94
N LEU A 75 -3.18 -24.90 4.45
CA LEU A 75 -2.68 -23.62 3.94
C LEU A 75 -1.31 -23.32 4.54
N THR A 76 -0.54 -22.49 3.87
CA THR A 76 0.76 -21.95 4.30
C THR A 76 0.63 -20.45 4.58
N MET A 77 1.67 -19.86 5.17
CA MET A 77 1.80 -18.40 5.29
C MET A 77 1.58 -17.69 3.96
N ASP A 78 2.17 -18.18 2.87
CA ASP A 78 2.05 -17.58 1.54
C ASP A 78 0.60 -17.59 1.05
N ASP A 79 -0.14 -18.70 1.30
CA ASP A 79 -1.56 -18.78 0.98
C ASP A 79 -2.40 -17.76 1.78
N PHE A 80 -2.05 -17.51 3.04
CA PHE A 80 -2.74 -16.51 3.85
C PHE A 80 -2.49 -15.08 3.36
N TYR A 81 -1.28 -14.75 2.91
CA TYR A 81 -1.04 -13.44 2.28
C TYR A 81 -1.76 -13.33 0.94
N THR A 82 -1.84 -14.39 0.13
CA THR A 82 -2.69 -14.43 -1.06
C THR A 82 -4.17 -14.16 -0.73
N ILE A 83 -4.70 -14.75 0.35
CA ILE A 83 -6.08 -14.53 0.82
C ILE A 83 -6.27 -13.08 1.33
N MET A 84 -5.29 -12.51 2.04
CA MET A 84 -5.35 -11.12 2.50
C MET A 84 -5.27 -10.12 1.34
N THR A 85 -4.45 -10.38 0.32
CA THR A 85 -4.45 -9.60 -0.93
C THR A 85 -5.82 -9.65 -1.58
N PHE A 86 -6.43 -10.83 -1.72
CA PHE A 86 -7.80 -10.96 -2.22
C PHE A 86 -8.82 -10.17 -1.38
N ALA A 87 -8.71 -10.20 -0.04
CA ALA A 87 -9.59 -9.41 0.83
C ALA A 87 -9.43 -7.89 0.62
N ARG A 88 -8.19 -7.40 0.46
CA ARG A 88 -7.91 -6.00 0.09
C ARG A 88 -8.48 -5.63 -1.27
N ARG A 89 -8.40 -6.53 -2.25
CA ARG A 89 -9.00 -6.34 -3.57
C ARG A 89 -10.52 -6.31 -3.50
N CYS A 90 -11.13 -7.16 -2.69
CA CYS A 90 -12.57 -7.13 -2.42
C CYS A 90 -13.02 -5.80 -1.77
N VAL A 91 -12.20 -5.22 -0.88
CA VAL A 91 -12.42 -3.86 -0.34
C VAL A 91 -12.49 -2.83 -1.46
N LEU A 92 -11.51 -2.80 -2.37
CA LEU A 92 -11.55 -1.87 -3.50
C LEU A 92 -12.74 -2.13 -4.41
N ALA A 93 -13.06 -3.39 -4.71
CA ALA A 93 -14.19 -3.74 -5.56
C ALA A 93 -15.52 -3.26 -4.95
N ALA A 94 -15.69 -3.40 -3.63
CA ALA A 94 -16.87 -2.91 -2.91
C ALA A 94 -17.00 -1.38 -3.02
N LEU A 95 -15.91 -0.65 -2.75
CA LEU A 95 -15.90 0.81 -2.85
C LEU A 95 -16.15 1.32 -4.27
N ARG A 96 -15.59 0.64 -5.28
CA ARG A 96 -15.65 1.05 -6.68
C ARG A 96 -16.97 0.74 -7.35
N ASN A 97 -17.55 -0.41 -7.04
CA ASN A 97 -18.76 -0.90 -7.70
C ASN A 97 -20.01 -0.78 -6.83
N GLU A 98 -19.87 -0.22 -5.62
CA GLU A 98 -20.93 -0.18 -4.60
C GLU A 98 -21.51 -1.58 -4.35
N ASP A 99 -20.62 -2.58 -4.20
CA ASP A 99 -20.97 -4.01 -4.13
C ASP A 99 -20.84 -4.55 -2.69
N PRO A 100 -21.97 -4.76 -1.97
CA PRO A 100 -21.97 -5.39 -0.66
C PRO A 100 -21.41 -6.81 -0.68
N GLY A 101 -21.59 -7.56 -1.78
CA GLY A 101 -21.11 -8.93 -1.90
C GLY A 101 -19.57 -9.00 -1.92
N ALA A 102 -18.91 -7.98 -2.46
CA ALA A 102 -17.46 -7.85 -2.36
C ALA A 102 -17.02 -7.54 -0.92
N ALA A 103 -17.72 -6.67 -0.20
CA ALA A 103 -17.41 -6.41 1.22
C ALA A 103 -17.58 -7.67 2.09
N GLU A 104 -18.65 -8.44 1.88
CA GLU A 104 -18.84 -9.74 2.53
C GLU A 104 -17.71 -10.73 2.20
N ALA A 105 -17.30 -10.81 0.93
CA ALA A 105 -16.23 -11.68 0.50
C ALA A 105 -14.89 -11.36 1.18
N ALA A 106 -14.62 -10.08 1.49
CA ALA A 106 -13.43 -9.69 2.25
C ALA A 106 -13.43 -10.30 3.67
N PHE A 107 -14.57 -10.26 4.38
CA PHE A 107 -14.70 -10.89 5.69
C PHE A 107 -14.67 -12.42 5.63
N ASP A 108 -15.28 -13.00 4.60
CA ASP A 108 -15.23 -14.43 4.35
C ASP A 108 -13.79 -14.92 4.15
N ALA A 109 -13.00 -14.17 3.37
CA ALA A 109 -11.58 -14.42 3.15
C ALA A 109 -10.81 -14.33 4.48
N LEU A 110 -11.03 -13.29 5.28
CA LEU A 110 -10.40 -13.15 6.59
C LEU A 110 -10.73 -14.31 7.53
N SER A 111 -11.95 -14.88 7.47
CA SER A 111 -12.32 -16.03 8.32
C SER A 111 -11.48 -17.30 8.06
N VAL A 112 -10.77 -17.35 6.93
CA VAL A 112 -9.86 -18.46 6.60
C VAL A 112 -8.53 -18.33 7.34
N ILE A 113 -8.12 -17.13 7.76
CA ILE A 113 -6.77 -16.88 8.27
C ILE A 113 -6.50 -17.68 9.55
N ASP A 114 -5.29 -18.21 9.65
CA ASP A 114 -4.69 -18.69 10.89
C ASP A 114 -3.73 -17.61 11.40
N VAL A 115 -4.12 -16.94 12.49
CA VAL A 115 -3.41 -15.74 12.96
C VAL A 115 -2.00 -16.04 13.45
N GLU A 116 -1.72 -17.29 13.86
CA GLU A 116 -0.41 -17.67 14.39
C GLU A 116 0.68 -17.76 13.30
N ARG A 117 0.27 -17.76 12.03
CA ARG A 117 1.15 -17.95 10.86
C ARG A 117 1.21 -16.73 9.95
N VAL A 118 0.69 -15.60 10.41
CA VAL A 118 0.79 -14.30 9.73
C VAL A 118 1.17 -13.21 10.74
N ASP A 119 1.53 -12.03 10.26
CA ASP A 119 1.58 -10.86 11.13
C ASP A 119 0.14 -10.46 11.48
N TRP A 120 -0.27 -10.65 12.73
CA TRP A 120 -1.65 -10.39 13.15
C TRP A 120 -2.07 -8.94 12.92
N ARG A 121 -1.12 -8.00 12.86
CA ARG A 121 -1.39 -6.58 12.58
C ARG A 121 -1.93 -6.38 11.17
N ASP A 122 -1.45 -7.18 10.21
CA ASP A 122 -1.95 -7.14 8.83
C ASP A 122 -3.41 -7.58 8.77
N VAL A 123 -3.79 -8.59 9.57
CA VAL A 123 -5.20 -9.04 9.69
C VAL A 123 -6.08 -7.92 10.25
N VAL A 124 -5.59 -7.18 11.25
CA VAL A 124 -6.32 -6.05 11.84
C VAL A 124 -6.51 -4.91 10.85
N VAL A 125 -5.47 -4.55 10.10
CA VAL A 125 -5.55 -3.52 9.05
C VAL A 125 -6.58 -3.94 8.00
N VAL A 126 -6.48 -5.15 7.45
CA VAL A 126 -7.40 -5.61 6.40
C VAL A 126 -8.83 -5.74 6.90
N ALA A 127 -9.06 -6.20 8.14
CA ALA A 127 -10.40 -6.23 8.74
C ALA A 127 -10.99 -4.83 8.92
N SER A 128 -10.17 -3.86 9.28
CA SER A 128 -10.59 -2.47 9.44
C SER A 128 -10.95 -1.83 8.10
N LEU A 129 -10.18 -2.10 7.05
CA LEU A 129 -10.49 -1.68 5.69
C LEU A 129 -11.78 -2.35 5.17
N ALA A 130 -12.01 -3.63 5.47
CA ALA A 130 -13.25 -4.34 5.16
C ALA A 130 -14.47 -3.73 5.88
N SER A 131 -14.32 -3.37 7.15
CA SER A 131 -15.37 -2.67 7.92
C SER A 131 -15.70 -1.32 7.33
N TYR A 132 -14.68 -0.55 6.95
CA TYR A 132 -14.86 0.72 6.24
C TYR A 132 -15.67 0.52 4.95
N ALA A 133 -15.26 -0.40 4.07
CA ALA A 133 -15.96 -0.66 2.81
C ALA A 133 -17.41 -1.13 3.03
N ALA A 134 -17.63 -2.05 3.97
CA ALA A 134 -18.96 -2.55 4.34
C ALA A 134 -19.91 -1.42 4.73
N ARG A 135 -19.47 -0.48 5.57
CA ARG A 135 -20.27 0.70 5.95
C ARG A 135 -20.56 1.60 4.76
N ARG A 136 -19.58 1.78 3.86
CA ARG A 136 -19.74 2.61 2.66
C ARG A 136 -20.77 2.06 1.68
N VAL A 137 -20.92 0.73 1.62
CA VAL A 137 -21.91 0.04 0.79
C VAL A 137 -23.20 -0.35 1.53
N GLY A 138 -23.33 0.03 2.82
CA GLY A 138 -24.54 -0.18 3.62
C GLY A 138 -24.77 -1.60 4.10
N LEU A 139 -23.71 -2.40 4.27
CA LEU A 139 -23.78 -3.74 4.86
C LEU A 139 -23.91 -3.63 6.39
N GLU A 140 -24.88 -4.33 6.97
CA GLU A 140 -25.16 -4.22 8.40
C GLU A 140 -24.14 -5.03 9.24
N PRO A 141 -23.72 -4.52 10.42
CA PRO A 141 -22.81 -5.24 11.32
C PRO A 141 -23.23 -6.68 11.61
N ASP A 142 -24.53 -6.90 11.87
CA ASP A 142 -25.08 -8.21 12.21
C ASP A 142 -24.89 -9.24 11.08
N GLU A 143 -24.94 -8.81 9.82
CA GLU A 143 -24.75 -9.68 8.65
C GLU A 143 -23.31 -10.23 8.63
N VAL A 144 -22.32 -9.36 8.89
CA VAL A 144 -20.91 -9.75 8.98
C VAL A 144 -20.65 -10.65 10.18
N LEU A 145 -21.19 -10.30 11.35
CA LEU A 145 -20.97 -11.02 12.61
C LEU A 145 -21.58 -12.41 12.59
N VAL A 146 -22.78 -12.58 12.02
CA VAL A 146 -23.41 -13.90 11.88
C VAL A 146 -22.71 -14.73 10.79
N GLY A 147 -22.17 -14.08 9.78
CA GLY A 147 -21.46 -14.69 8.67
C GLY A 147 -20.07 -15.21 9.05
N ALA A 148 -19.09 -14.31 9.14
CA ALA A 148 -17.66 -14.64 9.11
C ALA A 148 -17.12 -15.10 10.47
N VAL A 149 -17.54 -14.47 11.56
CA VAL A 149 -16.99 -14.72 12.92
C VAL A 149 -17.10 -16.18 13.35
N PRO A 150 -18.25 -16.89 13.18
CA PRO A 150 -18.36 -18.29 13.59
C PRO A 150 -17.51 -19.27 12.76
N ARG A 151 -17.00 -18.83 11.60
CA ARG A 151 -16.15 -19.62 10.71
C ARG A 151 -14.67 -19.42 11.00
N ALA A 152 -14.32 -18.27 11.58
CA ALA A 152 -12.96 -17.88 11.91
C ALA A 152 -12.36 -18.72 13.06
N GLN A 153 -11.03 -18.73 13.15
CA GLN A 153 -10.35 -19.04 14.41
C GLN A 153 -10.74 -17.96 15.43
N GLN A 154 -10.83 -18.30 16.71
CA GLN A 154 -11.31 -17.38 17.75
C GLN A 154 -10.64 -16.00 17.68
N ALA A 155 -9.30 -15.95 17.64
CA ALA A 155 -8.56 -14.68 17.61
C ALA A 155 -8.88 -13.83 16.35
N VAL A 156 -9.05 -14.47 15.19
CA VAL A 156 -9.45 -13.77 13.96
C VAL A 156 -10.91 -13.32 14.04
N GLY A 157 -11.79 -14.14 14.62
CA GLY A 157 -13.18 -13.77 14.88
C GLY A 157 -13.29 -12.55 15.81
N ASP A 158 -12.45 -12.48 16.84
CA ASP A 158 -12.37 -11.34 17.75
C ASP A 158 -11.88 -10.06 17.02
N ILE A 159 -10.89 -10.18 16.12
CA ILE A 159 -10.42 -9.08 15.27
C ILE A 159 -11.54 -8.58 14.35
N ILE A 160 -12.23 -9.48 13.64
CA ILE A 160 -13.36 -9.13 12.77
C ILE A 160 -14.47 -8.46 13.57
N ALA A 161 -14.85 -9.03 14.71
CA ALA A 161 -15.92 -8.49 15.54
C ALA A 161 -15.59 -7.08 16.04
N ARG A 162 -14.35 -6.86 16.49
CA ARG A 162 -13.89 -5.54 16.89
C ARG A 162 -13.92 -4.54 15.74
N ALA A 163 -13.38 -4.91 14.58
CA ALA A 163 -13.35 -4.03 13.41
C ALA A 163 -14.74 -3.58 12.95
N VAL A 164 -15.73 -4.49 13.02
CA VAL A 164 -17.12 -4.19 12.64
C VAL A 164 -17.83 -3.30 13.66
N MET A 165 -17.63 -3.56 14.96
CA MET A 165 -18.31 -2.86 16.05
C MET A 165 -17.72 -1.49 16.37
N ASP A 166 -16.40 -1.32 16.22
CA ASP A 166 -15.72 -0.06 16.48
C ASP A 166 -15.93 0.91 15.31
N ASP A 167 -16.06 2.20 15.58
CA ASP A 167 -16.07 3.22 14.52
C ASP A 167 -14.65 3.42 14.00
N VAL A 168 -14.33 2.76 12.87
CA VAL A 168 -12.99 2.78 12.28
C VAL A 168 -12.82 4.04 11.45
N ASP A 169 -11.91 4.93 11.88
CA ASP A 169 -11.40 5.99 11.04
C ASP A 169 -10.13 5.48 10.36
N ILE A 170 -10.26 5.01 9.11
CA ILE A 170 -9.12 4.42 8.38
C ILE A 170 -7.94 5.39 8.21
N HIS A 171 -8.18 6.71 8.27
CA HIS A 171 -7.12 7.71 8.19
C HIS A 171 -6.40 7.82 9.53
N ALA A 172 -7.14 8.07 10.60
CA ALA A 172 -6.57 8.27 11.93
C ALA A 172 -5.96 6.99 12.53
N ASP A 173 -6.61 5.85 12.30
CA ASP A 173 -6.22 4.58 12.92
C ASP A 173 -5.19 3.79 12.10
N TRP A 174 -5.28 3.88 10.77
CA TRP A 174 -4.52 3.00 9.87
C TRP A 174 -3.74 3.72 8.78
N GLY A 175 -3.81 5.05 8.72
CA GLY A 175 -3.06 5.83 7.74
C GLY A 175 -3.52 5.57 6.31
N TYR A 176 -4.81 5.36 6.06
CA TYR A 176 -5.37 5.26 4.71
C TYR A 176 -6.37 6.38 4.42
N ARG A 177 -6.36 6.88 3.19
CA ARG A 177 -7.31 7.88 2.72
C ARG A 177 -8.00 7.43 1.44
N GLU A 178 -9.33 7.51 1.42
CA GLU A 178 -10.12 7.34 0.18
C GLU A 178 -9.90 8.57 -0.72
N LEU A 179 -9.44 8.34 -1.95
CA LEU A 179 -9.38 9.35 -3.00
C LEU A 179 -10.31 8.92 -4.16
N ARG A 180 -11.15 9.83 -4.63
CA ARG A 180 -11.97 9.60 -5.82
C ARG A 180 -11.19 9.95 -7.08
N THR A 181 -10.99 8.97 -7.95
CA THR A 181 -10.36 9.15 -9.26
C THR A 181 -11.39 9.00 -10.38
N ALA A 182 -11.01 9.34 -11.61
CA ALA A 182 -11.85 9.07 -12.78
C ALA A 182 -12.12 7.57 -13.00
N ALA A 183 -11.23 6.70 -12.52
CA ALA A 183 -11.42 5.26 -12.57
C ALA A 183 -12.31 4.75 -11.42
N GLY A 184 -12.63 5.58 -10.42
CA GLY A 184 -13.34 5.20 -9.20
C GLY A 184 -12.51 5.44 -7.93
N PRO A 185 -13.07 5.18 -6.74
CA PRO A 185 -12.36 5.24 -5.47
C PRO A 185 -11.10 4.36 -5.44
N VAL A 186 -10.06 4.86 -4.76
CA VAL A 186 -8.81 4.18 -4.41
C VAL A 186 -8.45 4.51 -2.97
N LEU A 187 -7.58 3.71 -2.34
CA LEU A 187 -7.07 3.96 -0.99
C LEU A 187 -5.57 4.25 -1.07
N LEU A 188 -5.15 5.37 -0.50
CA LEU A 188 -3.76 5.80 -0.47
C LEU A 188 -3.22 5.80 0.95
N GLU A 189 -1.98 5.38 1.13
CA GLU A 189 -1.29 5.55 2.42
C GLU A 189 -1.21 7.05 2.77
N SER A 190 -1.41 7.39 4.03
CA SER A 190 -1.60 8.74 4.49
C SER A 190 -1.24 8.91 5.97
N ASP A 191 0.05 9.03 6.26
CA ASP A 191 0.58 9.20 7.63
C ASP A 191 0.41 10.62 8.22
N SER A 192 -0.15 11.55 7.45
CA SER A 192 -0.35 12.93 7.89
C SER A 192 -1.58 13.58 7.24
N GLY A 193 -1.99 14.72 7.78
CA GLY A 193 -3.03 15.54 7.19
C GLY A 193 -2.47 16.35 6.01
N LEU A 194 -2.80 15.97 4.79
CA LEU A 194 -2.70 16.89 3.63
C LEU A 194 -3.98 17.71 3.53
N GLU A 195 -3.84 19.02 3.44
CA GLU A 195 -4.96 19.95 3.28
C GLU A 195 -5.62 19.89 1.90
N SER A 196 -4.92 19.38 0.86
CA SER A 196 -5.41 19.33 -0.52
C SER A 196 -5.15 17.99 -1.20
N ASP A 197 -6.12 17.55 -2.01
CA ASP A 197 -6.04 16.36 -2.86
C ASP A 197 -5.20 16.59 -4.12
N ASP A 198 -4.81 17.83 -4.42
CA ASP A 198 -4.03 18.15 -5.62
C ASP A 198 -2.68 17.41 -5.65
N LEU A 199 -2.03 17.30 -4.49
CA LEU A 199 -0.77 16.56 -4.37
C LEU A 199 -0.98 15.05 -4.52
N LEU A 200 -2.09 14.50 -4.03
CA LEU A 200 -2.40 13.07 -4.19
C LEU A 200 -2.70 12.74 -5.65
N ASN A 201 -3.47 13.56 -6.35
CA ASN A 201 -3.69 13.42 -7.79
C ASN A 201 -2.37 13.54 -8.58
N LEU A 202 -1.46 14.42 -8.14
CA LEU A 202 -0.14 14.53 -8.73
C LEU A 202 0.72 13.28 -8.46
N ALA A 203 0.62 12.66 -7.27
CA ALA A 203 1.28 11.40 -6.96
C ALA A 203 0.82 10.29 -7.91
N LEU A 204 -0.49 10.15 -8.16
CA LEU A 204 -1.02 9.17 -9.11
C LEU A 204 -0.51 9.39 -10.53
N ARG A 205 -0.43 10.65 -11.00
CA ARG A 205 0.14 10.96 -12.31
C ARG A 205 1.64 10.68 -12.40
N VAL A 206 2.36 10.83 -11.29
CA VAL A 206 3.77 10.43 -11.19
C VAL A 206 3.90 8.91 -11.22
N ALA A 207 2.99 8.18 -10.57
CA ALA A 207 2.95 6.72 -10.64
C ALA A 207 2.74 6.23 -12.08
N ASP A 208 1.74 6.78 -12.79
CA ASP A 208 1.50 6.48 -14.21
C ASP A 208 2.75 6.74 -15.06
N LEU A 209 3.42 7.89 -14.85
CA LEU A 209 4.65 8.24 -15.56
C LEU A 209 5.80 7.25 -15.32
N ILE A 210 5.95 6.76 -14.09
CA ILE A 210 6.99 5.77 -13.74
C ILE A 210 6.71 4.43 -14.41
N GLU A 211 5.45 4.01 -14.46
CA GLU A 211 5.08 2.73 -15.06
C GLU A 211 5.08 2.77 -16.60
N ASP A 212 4.71 3.91 -17.20
CA ASP A 212 4.80 4.12 -18.65
C ASP A 212 6.25 4.02 -19.18
N ASP A 213 7.27 4.21 -18.33
CA ASP A 213 8.68 3.98 -18.67
C ASP A 213 8.98 2.47 -18.88
N GLY A 214 8.17 1.58 -18.30
CA GLY A 214 8.30 0.13 -18.42
C GLY A 214 9.46 -0.49 -17.65
N THR A 215 10.28 0.31 -16.96
CA THR A 215 11.40 -0.17 -16.11
C THR A 215 10.91 -0.57 -14.72
N TYR A 216 9.91 0.16 -14.21
CA TYR A 216 9.46 0.10 -12.83
C TYR A 216 7.97 -0.25 -12.74
N GLU A 217 7.61 -0.87 -11.62
CA GLU A 217 6.25 -1.11 -11.18
C GLU A 217 6.03 -0.38 -9.86
N VAL A 218 4.99 0.43 -9.77
CA VAL A 218 4.74 1.24 -8.57
C VAL A 218 4.08 0.37 -7.51
N THR A 219 4.77 0.22 -6.39
CA THR A 219 4.32 -0.62 -5.27
C THR A 219 3.61 0.17 -4.18
N ASP A 220 3.84 1.48 -4.09
CA ASP A 220 3.17 2.35 -3.14
C ASP A 220 3.06 3.81 -3.65
N ALA A 221 1.95 4.47 -3.31
CA ALA A 221 1.71 5.88 -3.57
C ALA A 221 0.84 6.47 -2.46
N GLY A 222 1.27 7.59 -1.88
CA GLY A 222 0.59 8.15 -0.72
C GLY A 222 1.19 9.45 -0.19
N VAL A 223 0.70 9.89 0.97
CA VAL A 223 1.26 11.02 1.71
C VAL A 223 2.58 10.61 2.33
N ALA A 224 3.59 11.46 2.18
CA ALA A 224 4.81 11.36 2.95
C ALA A 224 4.70 12.32 4.15
N HIS A 225 4.97 11.84 5.35
CA HIS A 225 5.01 12.70 6.54
C HIS A 225 5.97 13.87 6.36
N GLU A 226 7.15 13.60 5.79
CA GLU A 226 8.12 14.61 5.38
C GLU A 226 8.95 14.11 4.19
N LEU A 227 9.63 15.04 3.52
CA LEU A 227 10.73 14.70 2.61
C LEU A 227 12.00 14.42 3.43
N PRO A 228 12.54 13.19 3.48
CA PRO A 228 13.58 12.82 4.46
C PRO A 228 14.92 13.56 4.30
N ALA A 229 15.55 13.91 5.43
CA ALA A 229 16.83 14.63 5.47
C ALA A 229 17.97 13.88 4.76
N VAL A 230 17.94 12.55 4.84
CA VAL A 230 18.98 11.67 4.26
C VAL A 230 19.13 11.87 2.75
N TRP A 231 18.10 12.35 2.06
CA TRP A 231 18.11 12.57 0.62
C TRP A 231 18.56 13.96 0.19
N LEU A 232 18.63 14.94 1.11
CA LEU A 232 18.90 16.34 0.80
C LEU A 232 20.11 16.91 1.55
N GLY A 233 20.60 16.19 2.56
CA GLY A 233 21.59 16.70 3.50
C GLY A 233 21.01 17.68 4.54
N ASN A 234 21.92 18.27 5.33
CA ASN A 234 21.60 19.09 6.51
C ASN A 234 22.13 20.52 6.41
N ALA A 235 22.28 21.06 5.20
CA ALA A 235 22.63 22.47 5.04
C ALA A 235 21.52 23.37 5.66
N PRO A 236 21.87 24.49 6.33
CA PRO A 236 20.88 25.34 7.00
C PRO A 236 19.72 25.78 6.10
N ASP A 237 20.03 26.17 4.87
CA ASP A 237 19.02 26.62 3.89
C ASP A 237 18.09 25.49 3.47
N THR A 238 18.61 24.27 3.30
CA THR A 238 17.81 23.06 3.01
C THR A 238 16.88 22.70 4.17
N VAL A 239 17.39 22.78 5.41
CA VAL A 239 16.58 22.49 6.62
C VAL A 239 15.44 23.50 6.74
N GLU A 240 15.71 24.78 6.50
CA GLU A 240 14.67 25.81 6.51
C GLU A 240 13.66 25.58 5.38
N ALA A 241 14.10 25.35 4.15
CA ALA A 241 13.21 25.10 3.02
C ALA A 241 12.29 23.88 3.24
N ARG A 242 12.81 22.78 3.79
CA ARG A 242 11.99 21.59 4.15
C ARG A 242 10.91 21.91 5.18
N ARG A 243 11.19 22.76 6.17
CA ARG A 243 10.20 23.20 7.18
C ARG A 243 9.11 24.10 6.60
N LYS A 244 9.31 24.62 5.40
CA LYS A 244 8.35 25.45 4.67
C LYS A 244 7.55 24.68 3.63
N LEU A 245 7.68 23.35 3.59
CA LEU A 245 6.78 22.50 2.82
C LEU A 245 5.40 22.48 3.49
N ARG A 246 4.35 22.64 2.69
CA ARG A 246 2.93 22.57 3.12
C ARG A 246 2.36 21.17 3.03
N GLY A 247 2.99 20.31 2.22
CA GLY A 247 2.61 18.92 2.04
C GLY A 247 3.64 18.19 1.20
N CYS A 248 3.69 16.87 1.37
CA CYS A 248 4.58 15.98 0.62
C CYS A 248 3.84 14.68 0.31
N VAL A 249 4.01 14.16 -0.90
CA VAL A 249 3.56 12.83 -1.32
C VAL A 249 4.77 12.03 -1.77
N LYS A 250 4.67 10.70 -1.66
CA LYS A 250 5.67 9.74 -2.12
C LYS A 250 5.04 8.82 -3.17
N VAL A 251 5.88 8.39 -4.10
CA VAL A 251 5.66 7.24 -4.97
C VAL A 251 6.88 6.34 -4.83
N HIS A 252 6.66 5.08 -4.50
CA HIS A 252 7.68 4.04 -4.39
C HIS A 252 7.47 3.04 -5.51
N ALA A 253 8.55 2.71 -6.23
CA ALA A 253 8.51 1.73 -7.30
C ALA A 253 9.71 0.80 -7.25
N GLU A 254 9.52 -0.44 -7.70
CA GLU A 254 10.56 -1.46 -7.82
C GLU A 254 10.73 -1.87 -9.28
N PRO A 255 11.93 -2.27 -9.73
CA PRO A 255 12.10 -2.71 -11.11
C PRO A 255 11.28 -3.96 -11.41
N VAL A 256 10.70 -4.00 -12.60
CA VAL A 256 9.87 -5.13 -13.03
C VAL A 256 10.65 -6.45 -12.93
N GLY A 257 10.11 -7.41 -12.20
CA GLY A 257 10.71 -8.73 -12.00
C GLY A 257 11.89 -8.79 -11.04
N VAL A 258 12.24 -7.69 -10.34
CA VAL A 258 13.31 -7.66 -9.33
C VAL A 258 12.82 -7.00 -8.05
N ARG A 259 12.46 -7.82 -7.05
CA ARG A 259 11.98 -7.33 -5.77
C ARG A 259 13.08 -7.01 -4.76
N PHE A 260 12.82 -6.04 -3.89
CA PHE A 260 13.59 -5.73 -2.67
C PHE A 260 15.09 -5.48 -2.87
N ARG A 261 15.55 -5.28 -4.11
CA ARG A 261 16.96 -5.07 -4.43
C ARG A 261 17.23 -3.63 -4.80
N ASP A 262 16.46 -3.09 -5.73
CA ASP A 262 16.55 -1.72 -6.20
C ASP A 262 15.17 -1.08 -6.07
N PHE A 263 15.15 0.25 -5.95
CA PHE A 263 13.92 1.01 -5.89
C PHE A 263 14.11 2.40 -6.49
N LEU A 264 12.99 3.00 -6.90
CA LEU A 264 12.85 4.40 -7.26
C LEU A 264 11.85 5.04 -6.29
N LEU A 265 12.29 6.07 -5.56
CA LEU A 265 11.43 6.94 -4.76
C LEU A 265 11.26 8.25 -5.48
N VAL A 266 10.02 8.72 -5.62
CA VAL A 266 9.74 10.09 -6.05
C VAL A 266 8.91 10.78 -4.98
N PHE A 267 9.48 11.83 -4.42
CA PHE A 267 8.76 12.74 -3.55
C PHE A 267 8.29 13.94 -4.35
N VAL A 268 7.04 14.35 -4.15
CA VAL A 268 6.52 15.62 -4.68
C VAL A 268 5.98 16.45 -3.54
N ALA A 269 6.37 17.71 -3.47
CA ALA A 269 6.00 18.60 -2.39
C ALA A 269 5.53 19.96 -2.91
N ASP A 270 4.63 20.56 -2.16
CA ASP A 270 4.25 21.97 -2.31
C ASP A 270 4.91 22.79 -1.20
N ALA A 271 5.54 23.88 -1.57
CA ALA A 271 6.27 24.76 -0.68
C ALA A 271 5.51 26.08 -0.46
N ALA A 272 5.84 26.77 0.62
CA ALA A 272 5.22 28.05 0.91
C ALA A 272 5.53 29.13 -0.14
N GLU A 273 6.70 29.04 -0.78
CA GLU A 273 7.22 29.99 -1.77
C GLU A 273 8.13 29.26 -2.77
N ASP A 274 8.24 29.78 -3.99
CA ASP A 274 9.06 29.23 -5.08
C ASP A 274 10.53 29.01 -4.65
N ALA A 275 11.09 29.96 -3.91
CA ALA A 275 12.48 29.87 -3.42
C ALA A 275 12.72 28.64 -2.52
N HIS A 276 11.72 28.20 -1.76
CA HIS A 276 11.84 27.01 -0.91
C HIS A 276 11.81 25.73 -1.75
N ALA A 277 10.94 25.67 -2.77
CA ALA A 277 10.91 24.55 -3.72
C ALA A 277 12.21 24.44 -4.50
N GLU A 278 12.75 25.57 -4.97
CA GLU A 278 14.05 25.66 -5.64
C GLU A 278 15.20 25.18 -4.74
N ALA A 279 15.22 25.60 -3.47
CA ALA A 279 16.24 25.18 -2.51
C ALA A 279 16.20 23.67 -2.25
N VAL A 280 15.01 23.08 -2.12
CA VAL A 280 14.83 21.62 -1.98
C VAL A 280 15.32 20.88 -3.23
N ALA A 281 14.89 21.32 -4.42
CA ALA A 281 15.29 20.71 -5.69
C ALA A 281 16.81 20.82 -5.92
N ALA A 282 17.43 21.95 -5.57
CA ALA A 282 18.87 22.12 -5.68
C ALA A 282 19.63 21.21 -4.70
N ALA A 283 19.13 21.03 -3.48
CA ALA A 283 19.75 20.16 -2.48
C ALA A 283 19.78 18.69 -2.90
N ALA A 284 18.77 18.22 -3.65
CA ALA A 284 18.71 16.87 -4.21
C ALA A 284 19.71 16.62 -5.36
N ARG A 285 20.43 17.64 -5.86
CA ARG A 285 21.41 17.51 -6.94
C ARG A 285 22.86 17.42 -6.44
N HIS A 286 23.06 17.08 -5.16
CA HIS A 286 24.40 17.01 -4.60
C HIS A 286 25.19 15.80 -5.15
N ASP A 287 26.52 15.91 -5.23
CA ASP A 287 27.42 14.82 -5.64
C ASP A 287 27.43 13.70 -4.59
N GLY A 288 26.42 12.83 -4.64
CA GLY A 288 26.27 11.65 -3.80
C GLY A 288 26.52 10.36 -4.58
N ALA A 289 26.68 9.25 -3.85
CA ALA A 289 26.77 7.92 -4.45
C ALA A 289 25.43 7.43 -5.04
N THR A 290 24.32 8.04 -4.61
CA THR A 290 22.97 7.67 -5.01
C THR A 290 22.51 8.57 -6.17
N PRO A 291 22.07 7.99 -7.30
CA PRO A 291 21.45 8.74 -8.39
C PRO A 291 20.23 9.52 -7.91
N GLN A 292 20.24 10.84 -8.10
CA GLN A 292 19.18 11.73 -7.65
C GLN A 292 18.87 12.80 -8.69
N LEU A 293 17.63 13.25 -8.69
CA LEU A 293 17.12 14.31 -9.55
C LEU A 293 16.22 15.23 -8.72
N GLY A 294 16.55 16.52 -8.70
CA GLY A 294 15.70 17.54 -8.10
C GLY A 294 15.15 18.50 -9.15
N ILE A 295 13.84 18.75 -9.13
CA ILE A 295 13.14 19.62 -10.09
C ILE A 295 12.24 20.57 -9.31
N ALA A 296 12.25 21.85 -9.64
CA ALA A 296 11.31 22.84 -9.12
C ALA A 296 10.58 23.54 -10.27
N VAL A 297 9.29 23.80 -10.07
CA VAL A 297 8.44 24.59 -10.95
C VAL A 297 7.46 25.40 -10.07
N GLY A 298 7.68 26.71 -9.96
CA GLY A 298 6.93 27.55 -9.03
C GLY A 298 7.09 27.06 -7.59
N SER A 299 5.99 27.00 -6.84
CA SER A 299 5.98 26.54 -5.44
C SER A 299 6.13 25.02 -5.29
N ARG A 300 6.17 24.25 -6.38
CA ARG A 300 6.23 22.78 -6.33
C ARG A 300 7.62 22.28 -6.67
N CYS A 301 8.02 21.20 -6.00
CA CYS A 301 9.24 20.48 -6.32
C CYS A 301 9.05 18.96 -6.33
N ALA A 302 9.87 18.27 -7.13
CA ALA A 302 10.01 16.83 -7.11
C ALA A 302 11.46 16.44 -6.78
N VAL A 303 11.62 15.37 -6.01
CA VAL A 303 12.90 14.74 -5.68
C VAL A 303 12.80 13.26 -6.00
N ALA A 304 13.46 12.83 -7.06
CA ALA A 304 13.55 11.42 -7.45
C ALA A 304 14.89 10.84 -7.00
N VAL A 305 14.85 9.66 -6.40
CA VAL A 305 16.00 8.95 -5.81
C VAL A 305 15.94 7.50 -6.25
N ALA A 306 16.98 7.02 -6.92
CA ALA A 306 17.14 5.61 -7.23
C ALA A 306 18.24 5.01 -6.36
N SER A 307 17.99 3.87 -5.72
CA SER A 307 18.97 3.24 -4.83
C SER A 307 18.84 1.72 -4.82
N SER A 308 19.87 1.06 -4.29
CA SER A 308 19.84 -0.36 -3.93
C SER A 308 19.58 -0.51 -2.43
N ALA A 309 18.69 -1.43 -2.06
CA ALA A 309 18.48 -1.89 -0.69
C ALA A 309 19.58 -2.85 -0.22
N VAL A 310 20.39 -3.38 -1.14
CA VAL A 310 21.53 -4.26 -0.84
C VAL A 310 22.79 -3.43 -0.64
N VAL A 311 23.33 -3.48 0.58
CA VAL A 311 24.55 -2.75 0.96
C VAL A 311 25.72 -3.09 0.02
N GLY A 312 26.32 -2.05 -0.54
CA GLY A 312 27.49 -2.15 -1.42
C GLY A 312 27.19 -2.55 -2.87
N GLN A 313 25.92 -2.78 -3.23
CA GLN A 313 25.50 -2.92 -4.62
C GLN A 313 25.13 -1.55 -5.19
N PRO A 314 25.61 -1.19 -6.40
CA PRO A 314 25.16 0.02 -7.07
C PRO A 314 23.69 -0.10 -7.46
N SER A 315 23.00 1.03 -7.55
CA SER A 315 21.67 1.08 -8.17
C SER A 315 21.77 0.69 -9.65
N ILE A 316 20.67 0.16 -10.21
CA ILE A 316 20.54 0.00 -11.66
C ILE A 316 20.52 1.34 -12.42
N GLU A 317 20.22 2.44 -11.72
CA GLU A 317 20.23 3.79 -12.27
C GLU A 317 21.58 4.47 -12.07
N ASP A 318 21.89 5.40 -12.97
CA ASP A 318 22.93 6.42 -12.82
C ASP A 318 22.34 7.81 -13.12
N ALA A 319 23.15 8.87 -13.00
CA ALA A 319 22.68 10.22 -13.27
C ALA A 319 22.19 10.42 -14.73
N ARG A 320 22.74 9.66 -15.68
CA ARG A 320 22.37 9.76 -17.10
C ARG A 320 21.05 9.03 -17.36
N SER A 321 20.84 7.86 -16.78
CA SER A 321 19.57 7.14 -16.93
C SER A 321 18.44 7.86 -16.20
N MET A 322 18.69 8.45 -15.02
CA MET A 322 17.70 9.27 -14.29
C MET A 322 17.24 10.51 -15.06
N ALA A 323 18.07 11.06 -15.94
CA ALA A 323 17.74 12.26 -16.72
C ALA A 323 16.47 12.09 -17.59
N ARG A 324 16.08 10.84 -17.91
CA ARG A 324 14.85 10.57 -18.69
C ARG A 324 13.57 11.01 -17.97
N PHE A 325 13.59 11.08 -16.64
CA PHE A 325 12.45 11.53 -15.84
C PHE A 325 12.35 13.06 -15.71
N GLU A 326 13.38 13.82 -16.11
CA GLU A 326 13.42 15.28 -15.86
C GLU A 326 12.28 16.04 -16.55
N GLU A 327 12.16 15.92 -17.87
CA GLU A 327 11.15 16.67 -18.62
C GLU A 327 9.72 16.20 -18.33
N PRO A 328 9.44 14.87 -18.24
CA PRO A 328 8.14 14.38 -17.82
C PRO A 328 7.71 14.90 -16.43
N LEU A 329 8.58 14.82 -15.42
CA LEU A 329 8.25 15.33 -14.08
C LEU A 329 8.06 16.85 -14.07
N ARG A 330 8.92 17.61 -14.77
CA ARG A 330 8.78 19.06 -14.91
C ARG A 330 7.42 19.43 -15.52
N SER A 331 6.98 18.70 -16.54
CA SER A 331 5.68 18.89 -17.18
C SER A 331 4.52 18.60 -16.22
N LEU A 332 4.62 17.56 -15.38
CA LEU A 332 3.61 17.27 -14.36
C LEU A 332 3.53 18.37 -13.29
N LEU A 333 4.67 18.87 -12.80
CA LEU A 333 4.71 19.94 -11.80
C LEU A 333 4.11 21.25 -12.33
N ALA A 334 4.35 21.57 -13.61
CA ALA A 334 3.84 22.75 -14.29
C ALA A 334 2.33 22.70 -14.58
N ALA A 335 1.75 21.50 -14.66
CA ALA A 335 0.34 21.35 -14.91
C ALA A 335 -0.47 21.85 -13.71
N VAL A 336 -1.27 22.89 -13.94
CA VAL A 336 -2.32 23.29 -13.00
C VAL A 336 -3.26 22.09 -12.86
N VAL A 337 -3.40 21.58 -11.64
CA VAL A 337 -4.45 20.61 -11.35
C VAL A 337 -5.74 21.41 -11.38
N ASN A 338 -6.42 21.44 -12.53
CA ASN A 338 -7.81 21.82 -12.52
C ASN A 338 -8.52 20.70 -11.75
N PRO A 339 -9.23 21.00 -10.65
CA PRO A 339 -9.99 19.97 -9.96
C PRO A 339 -10.94 19.34 -10.98
N PRO A 340 -11.15 18.02 -10.95
CA PRO A 340 -12.18 17.39 -11.77
C PRO A 340 -13.49 18.10 -11.43
N GLY A 341 -14.05 18.83 -12.41
CA GLY A 341 -15.29 19.56 -12.20
C GLY A 341 -16.38 18.57 -11.82
N ASP A 342 -17.14 18.88 -10.76
CA ASP A 342 -18.35 18.17 -10.36
C ASP A 342 -19.28 18.06 -11.58
N GLY A 343 -19.29 16.88 -12.20
CA GLY A 343 -20.14 16.50 -13.32
C GLY A 343 -21.14 15.44 -12.92
#